data_AF-A0A0H5QRV5-F1
#
_entry.id   AF-A0A0H5QRV5-F1
#
_cell.length_a   1.000
_cell.length_b   1.000
_cell.length_c   1.000
_cell.angle_alpha   90.00
_cell.angle_beta   90.00
_cell.angle_gamma   90.00
#
_symmetry.space_group_name_H-M   'P 1'
#
loop_
_entity.id
_entity.type
_entity.pdbx_description
1 polymer ?
#
loop_
_entity_poly.entity_id
_entity_poly.type
_entity_poly.pdbx_seq_one_letter_code
_entity_poly.pdbx_strand_id
1 'polypeptide(L)'
;MVEGQKSAVTEYYLNHGEWPANNSSAGVASVSTDIKGKYVQSVTVANGVITAQMASSGVNKEIQGKKLSLWAKRQNGSVKWFCGQPVTRADNAKDDAKDDAVTAAATGTDKIDTKHLPSTCRDASSASRTKTPGFAFKYFQKISRYRVLPESRQMTKKLRHSRAGGNLGLSAQKLIG
;
A
#
# COMPACT_ATOMS: atom_id res chain seq x y z
N MET A 1 23.32 9.69 -1.91
CA MET A 1 23.88 8.34 -1.64
C MET A 1 22.82 7.28 -1.31
N VAL A 2 21.58 7.61 -0.91
CA VAL A 2 20.48 6.62 -0.62
C VAL A 2 19.68 6.20 -1.86
N GLU A 3 19.79 6.93 -2.98
CA GLU A 3 19.11 6.57 -4.24
C GLU A 3 19.79 5.42 -4.99
N GLY A 4 21.09 5.20 -4.80
CA GLY A 4 21.82 4.11 -5.48
C GLY A 4 21.29 2.72 -5.07
N GLN A 5 20.81 2.60 -3.84
CA GLN A 5 20.24 1.40 -3.26
C GLN A 5 18.84 1.13 -3.83
N LYS A 6 18.08 2.18 -4.16
CA LYS A 6 16.78 2.00 -4.84
C LYS A 6 16.95 1.34 -6.20
N SER A 7 17.98 1.76 -6.95
CA SER A 7 18.28 1.17 -8.26
C SER A 7 18.61 -0.31 -8.12
N ALA A 8 19.55 -0.64 -7.22
CA ALA A 8 19.98 -2.02 -7.00
C ALA A 8 18.84 -2.94 -6.51
N VAL A 9 18.02 -2.47 -5.56
CA VAL A 9 16.84 -3.22 -5.07
C VAL A 9 15.79 -3.42 -6.15
N THR A 10 15.57 -2.40 -7.01
CA THR A 10 14.60 -2.49 -8.11
C THR A 10 15.10 -3.45 -9.19
N GLU A 11 16.38 -3.38 -9.56
CA GLU A 11 17.00 -4.25 -10.55
C GLU A 11 16.99 -5.71 -10.11
N TYR A 12 17.36 -6.00 -8.86
CA TYR A 12 17.27 -7.35 -8.30
C TYR A 12 15.84 -7.90 -8.42
N TYR A 13 14.86 -7.08 -8.03
CA TYR A 13 13.46 -7.45 -8.08
C TYR A 13 12.96 -7.70 -9.52
N LEU A 14 13.40 -6.89 -10.49
CA LEU A 14 13.04 -7.09 -11.90
C LEU A 14 13.63 -8.39 -12.47
N ASN A 15 14.82 -8.79 -12.02
CA ASN A 15 15.50 -10.00 -12.49
C ASN A 15 15.01 -11.29 -11.81
N HIS A 16 14.63 -11.24 -10.52
CA HIS A 16 14.30 -12.43 -9.71
C HIS A 16 12.81 -12.56 -9.40
N GLY A 17 12.02 -11.50 -9.56
CA GLY A 17 10.60 -11.47 -9.22
C GLY A 17 10.31 -11.47 -7.70
N GLU A 18 11.35 -11.38 -6.89
CA GLU A 18 11.28 -11.35 -5.42
C GLU A 18 12.19 -10.24 -4.87
N TRP A 19 11.84 -9.73 -3.69
CA TRP A 19 12.61 -8.67 -3.05
C TRP A 19 13.92 -9.21 -2.45
N PRO A 20 15.05 -8.49 -2.54
CA PRO A 20 16.31 -8.96 -1.99
C PRO A 20 16.23 -9.07 -0.47
N ALA A 21 16.61 -10.23 0.06
CA ALA A 21 16.54 -10.51 1.49
C ALA A 21 17.47 -9.59 2.31
N ASN A 22 18.64 -9.22 1.78
CA ASN A 22 19.65 -8.43 2.47
C ASN A 22 20.49 -7.56 1.51
N ASN A 23 21.41 -6.77 2.06
CA ASN A 23 22.33 -5.92 1.30
C ASN A 23 23.12 -6.69 0.23
N SER A 24 23.65 -7.87 0.60
CA SER A 24 24.48 -8.68 -0.30
C SER A 24 23.66 -9.22 -1.47
N SER A 25 22.42 -9.69 -1.22
CA SER A 25 21.50 -10.11 -2.26
C SER A 25 21.16 -8.96 -3.20
N ALA A 26 20.97 -7.74 -2.68
CA ALA A 26 20.72 -6.56 -3.50
C ALA A 26 21.93 -6.08 -4.30
N GLY A 27 23.13 -6.66 -4.12
CA GLY A 27 24.35 -6.20 -4.78
C GLY A 27 24.85 -4.84 -4.28
N VAL A 28 24.49 -4.44 -3.06
CA VAL A 28 25.01 -3.23 -2.40
C VAL A 28 26.03 -3.62 -1.32
N ALA A 29 26.75 -2.65 -0.76
CA ALA A 29 27.74 -2.88 0.29
C ALA A 29 27.15 -3.73 1.43
N SER A 30 27.73 -4.91 1.64
CA SER A 30 27.22 -5.94 2.55
C SER A 30 27.21 -5.48 4.00
N VAL A 31 28.15 -4.59 4.38
CA VAL A 31 28.19 -3.97 5.70
C VAL A 31 27.38 -2.69 5.70
N SER A 32 26.31 -2.65 6.49
CA SER A 32 25.38 -1.50 6.55
C SER A 32 26.05 -0.19 6.99
N THR A 33 27.14 -0.27 7.76
CA THR A 33 27.94 0.89 8.23
C THR A 33 28.88 1.47 7.17
N ASP A 34 29.13 0.74 6.09
CA ASP A 34 29.91 1.26 4.96
C ASP A 34 29.07 2.26 4.15
N ILE A 35 27.73 2.14 4.24
CA ILE A 35 26.77 3.07 3.65
C ILE A 35 26.44 4.18 4.67
N LYS A 36 27.43 5.04 4.94
CA LYS A 36 27.30 6.18 5.83
C LYS A 36 27.43 7.51 5.10
N GLY A 37 26.88 8.56 5.69
CA GLY A 37 27.00 9.93 5.20
C GLY A 37 26.99 10.92 6.36
N LYS A 38 27.04 12.22 6.05
CA LYS A 38 27.09 13.28 7.08
C LYS A 38 26.01 13.16 8.15
N TYR A 39 24.81 12.68 7.79
CA TYR A 39 23.65 12.58 8.68
C TYR A 39 23.12 11.14 8.84
N VAL A 40 23.72 10.17 8.16
CA VAL A 40 23.26 8.78 8.10
C VAL A 40 24.36 7.89 8.64
N GLN A 41 24.03 7.11 9.67
CA GLN A 41 24.95 6.18 10.32
C GLN A 41 25.08 4.86 9.55
N SER A 42 23.96 4.32 9.09
CA SER A 42 23.91 3.04 8.41
C SER A 42 22.68 2.94 7.51
N VAL A 43 22.78 2.10 6.48
CA VAL A 43 21.66 1.73 5.61
C VAL A 43 21.59 0.22 5.50
N THR A 44 20.44 -0.33 5.86
CA THR A 44 20.17 -1.77 5.83
C THR A 44 19.03 -2.05 4.87
N VAL A 45 19.22 -3.02 3.98
CA VAL A 45 18.19 -3.62 3.13
C VAL A 45 17.71 -4.89 3.81
N ALA A 46 16.42 -5.02 4.01
CA ALA A 46 15.78 -6.23 4.54
C ALA A 46 14.51 -6.49 3.74
N ASN A 47 14.44 -7.62 3.03
CA ASN A 47 13.31 -7.97 2.16
C ASN A 47 12.89 -6.82 1.23
N GLY A 48 13.86 -6.12 0.62
CA GLY A 48 13.62 -4.96 -0.24
C GLY A 48 13.13 -3.67 0.45
N VAL A 49 13.02 -3.65 1.78
CA VAL A 49 12.85 -2.43 2.57
C VAL A 49 14.23 -1.87 2.92
N ILE A 50 14.47 -0.62 2.55
CA ILE A 50 15.70 0.11 2.86
C ILE A 50 15.45 0.92 4.12
N THR A 51 16.15 0.62 5.21
CA THR A 51 16.07 1.37 6.47
C THR A 51 17.36 2.14 6.68
N ALA A 52 17.24 3.46 6.82
CA ALA A 52 18.36 4.33 7.15
C ALA A 52 18.29 4.73 8.62
N GLN A 53 19.42 4.58 9.32
CA GLN A 53 19.60 5.06 10.69
C GLN A 53 20.30 6.43 10.66
N MET A 54 19.74 7.40 11.38
CA MET A 54 20.32 8.72 11.54
C MET A 54 21.55 8.68 12.45
N ALA A 55 22.54 9.53 12.15
CA ALA A 55 23.73 9.68 12.97
C ALA A 55 23.41 10.04 14.42
N SER A 56 24.27 9.65 15.35
CA SER A 56 24.19 10.02 16.76
C SER A 56 24.75 11.42 17.05
N SER A 57 25.51 11.99 16.11
CA SER A 57 26.11 13.32 16.20
C SER A 57 25.87 14.12 14.91
N GLY A 58 25.93 15.45 14.99
CA GLY A 58 25.72 16.33 13.82
C GLY A 58 24.27 16.39 13.30
N VAL A 59 23.31 15.83 14.04
CA VAL A 59 21.86 15.91 13.76
C VAL A 59 21.10 16.39 15.00
N ASN A 60 19.87 16.89 14.79
CA ASN A 60 19.02 17.36 15.89
C ASN A 60 18.76 16.24 16.91
N LYS A 61 18.81 16.55 18.21
CA LYS A 61 18.56 15.62 19.33
C LYS A 61 17.27 14.80 19.16
N GLU A 62 16.24 15.39 18.56
CA GLU A 62 14.96 14.72 18.33
C GLU A 62 14.99 13.65 17.22
N ILE A 63 16.07 13.57 16.43
CA ILE A 63 16.24 12.60 15.34
C ILE A 63 17.47 11.71 15.48
N GLN A 64 18.28 11.90 16.52
CA GLN A 64 19.50 11.11 16.77
C GLN A 64 19.16 9.63 16.94
N GLY A 65 19.88 8.76 16.22
CA GLY A 65 19.70 7.31 16.29
C GLY A 65 18.35 6.79 15.77
N LYS A 66 17.46 7.67 15.31
CA LYS A 66 16.16 7.31 14.77
C LYS A 66 16.27 6.76 13.35
N LYS A 67 15.20 6.11 12.90
CA LYS A 67 15.15 5.38 11.64
C LYS A 67 14.05 5.92 10.74
N LEU A 68 14.29 5.82 9.44
CA LEU A 68 13.30 6.00 8.38
C LEU A 68 13.44 4.84 7.40
N SER A 69 12.33 4.50 6.74
CA SER A 69 12.34 3.42 5.76
C SER A 69 11.86 3.91 4.41
N LEU A 70 12.44 3.33 3.37
CA LEU A 70 12.00 3.41 1.99
C LEU A 70 11.63 2.01 1.56
N TRP A 71 10.45 1.87 0.99
CA TRP A 71 9.98 0.60 0.48
C TRP A 71 9.32 0.85 -0.87
N ALA A 72 9.40 -0.15 -1.72
CA ALA A 72 8.72 -0.11 -3.00
C ALA A 72 7.44 -0.95 -2.95
N LYS A 73 6.51 -0.75 -3.88
CA LYS A 73 5.46 -1.73 -4.16
C LYS A 73 5.32 -1.90 -5.66
N ARG A 74 5.04 -3.11 -6.13
CA ARG A 74 4.76 -3.32 -7.55
C ARG A 74 3.37 -2.78 -7.91
N GLN A 75 3.32 -2.02 -9.00
CA GLN A 75 2.10 -1.45 -9.56
C GLN A 75 2.11 -1.62 -11.08
N ASN A 76 1.31 -2.56 -11.57
CA ASN A 76 0.91 -2.64 -12.98
C ASN A 76 2.10 -2.62 -13.97
N GLY A 77 3.17 -3.37 -13.67
CA GLY A 77 4.39 -3.45 -14.48
C GLY A 77 5.50 -2.45 -14.10
N SER A 78 5.25 -1.56 -13.13
CA SER A 78 6.24 -0.61 -12.60
C SER A 78 6.41 -0.77 -11.10
N VAL A 79 7.48 -0.21 -10.54
CA VAL A 79 7.79 -0.22 -9.11
C VAL A 79 7.60 1.19 -8.57
N LYS A 80 6.72 1.35 -7.57
CA LYS A 80 6.49 2.63 -6.91
C LYS A 80 7.18 2.66 -5.55
N TRP A 81 8.05 3.64 -5.34
CA TRP A 81 8.70 3.87 -4.04
C TRP A 81 7.86 4.74 -3.11
N PHE A 82 7.97 4.45 -1.82
CA PHE A 82 7.38 5.16 -0.70
C PHE A 82 8.48 5.45 0.33
N CYS A 83 8.27 6.48 1.13
CA CYS A 83 9.22 6.92 2.15
C CYS A 83 8.46 7.39 3.39
N GLY A 84 8.89 6.92 4.55
CA GLY A 84 8.24 7.32 5.79
C GLY A 84 8.86 6.70 7.02
N GLN A 85 8.01 6.53 8.02
CA GLN A 85 8.39 5.88 9.27
C GLN A 85 8.89 4.45 9.04
N PRO A 86 9.63 3.87 9.99
CA PRO A 86 10.12 2.50 9.91
C PRO A 86 9.03 1.47 9.60
N VAL A 87 9.30 0.63 8.61
CA VAL A 87 8.42 -0.45 8.17
C VAL A 87 9.16 -1.77 8.01
N THR A 88 8.40 -2.86 7.97
CA THR A 88 8.89 -4.21 7.74
C THR A 88 8.06 -4.89 6.66
N ARG A 89 8.71 -5.75 5.87
CA ARG A 89 8.07 -6.63 4.89
C ARG A 89 8.31 -8.08 5.30
N ALA A 90 7.30 -8.92 5.10
CA ALA A 90 7.41 -10.35 5.34
C ALA A 90 8.50 -11.00 4.46
N ASP A 91 9.07 -12.10 4.93
CA ASP A 91 10.11 -12.83 4.20
C ASP A 91 9.56 -13.42 2.90
N ASN A 92 10.41 -13.47 1.87
CA ASN A 92 10.10 -14.04 0.55
C ASN A 92 8.85 -13.46 -0.13
N ALA A 93 8.53 -12.20 0.15
CA ALA A 93 7.42 -11.50 -0.50
C ALA A 93 7.56 -11.54 -2.03
N LYS A 94 6.65 -12.29 -2.68
CA LYS A 94 6.56 -12.43 -4.14
C LYS A 94 5.63 -11.37 -4.74
N ASP A 95 5.62 -11.27 -6.07
CA ASP A 95 4.73 -10.39 -6.84
C ASP A 95 3.26 -10.83 -6.82
N ASP A 96 2.68 -10.93 -5.63
CA ASP A 96 1.24 -10.97 -5.49
C ASP A 96 0.75 -9.79 -4.61
N ALA A 97 -0.49 -9.37 -4.85
CA ALA A 97 -1.06 -8.21 -4.17
C ALA A 97 -1.23 -8.39 -2.64
N LYS A 98 -1.01 -9.59 -2.11
CA LYS A 98 -1.04 -9.90 -0.67
C LYS A 98 0.36 -9.90 -0.05
N ASP A 99 1.37 -10.33 -0.78
CA ASP A 99 2.73 -10.58 -0.31
C ASP A 99 3.60 -9.33 -0.33
N ASP A 100 3.29 -8.34 -1.18
CA ASP A 100 3.96 -7.03 -1.16
C ASP A 100 3.41 -6.07 -0.07
N ALA A 101 2.69 -6.63 0.89
CA ALA A 101 2.22 -5.90 2.06
C ALA A 101 3.40 -5.50 2.96
N VAL A 102 3.34 -4.25 3.41
CA VAL A 102 4.35 -3.65 4.28
C VAL A 102 3.63 -3.18 5.54
N THR A 103 4.16 -3.54 6.70
CA THR A 103 3.60 -3.20 8.01
C THR A 103 4.50 -2.20 8.73
N ALA A 104 3.93 -1.43 9.65
CA ALA A 104 4.76 -0.57 10.50
C ALA A 104 5.69 -1.44 11.35
N ALA A 105 6.97 -1.09 11.43
CA ALA A 105 7.91 -1.81 12.27
C ALA A 105 7.48 -1.72 13.74
N ALA A 106 7.59 -2.83 14.47
CA ALA A 106 7.23 -2.95 15.89
C ALA A 106 8.17 -2.17 16.83
N THR A 107 9.20 -1.52 16.30
CA THR A 107 10.18 -0.74 17.09
C THR A 107 9.59 0.62 17.50
N GLY A 108 9.31 0.79 18.79
CA GLY A 108 8.68 1.96 19.42
C GLY A 108 9.32 3.33 19.10
N THR A 109 10.18 3.86 19.99
CA THR A 109 10.71 5.25 19.98
C THR A 109 11.71 5.56 18.86
N ASP A 110 12.10 4.57 18.07
CA ASP A 110 13.09 4.68 16.99
C ASP A 110 12.54 5.40 15.74
N LYS A 111 11.30 5.90 15.77
CA LYS A 111 10.65 6.54 14.62
C LYS A 111 10.89 8.03 14.62
N ILE A 112 11.34 8.56 13.48
CA ILE A 112 11.39 10.00 13.26
C ILE A 112 9.95 10.55 13.33
N ASP A 113 9.77 11.63 14.10
CA ASP A 113 8.49 12.32 14.16
C ASP A 113 8.17 12.94 12.79
N THR A 114 6.91 12.85 12.36
CA THR A 114 6.46 13.38 11.07
C THR A 114 6.80 14.85 10.86
N LYS A 115 6.91 15.66 11.93
CA LYS A 115 7.33 17.07 11.83
C LYS A 115 8.75 17.24 11.27
N HIS A 116 9.64 16.26 11.51
CA HIS A 116 11.02 16.27 11.03
C HIS A 116 11.19 15.56 9.69
N LEU A 117 10.16 14.86 9.21
CA LEU A 117 10.17 14.25 7.88
C LEU A 117 9.80 15.30 6.83
N PRO A 118 10.51 15.37 5.70
CA PRO A 118 10.09 16.19 4.57
C PRO A 118 8.74 15.70 4.04
N SER A 119 7.96 16.57 3.41
CA SER A 119 6.61 16.24 2.92
C SER A 119 6.59 15.05 1.96
N THR A 120 7.68 14.84 1.22
CA THR A 120 7.88 13.72 0.29
C THR A 120 8.21 12.38 0.97
N CYS A 121 8.38 12.36 2.30
CA CYS A 121 8.71 11.18 3.09
C CYS A 121 7.77 11.04 4.30
N ARG A 122 6.45 11.17 4.07
CA ARG A 122 5.41 10.99 5.09
C ARG A 122 4.39 9.93 4.68
N ASP A 123 4.80 8.94 3.89
CA ASP A 123 3.92 7.86 3.49
C ASP A 123 3.59 6.95 4.68
N ALA A 124 2.31 6.58 4.80
CA ALA A 124 1.88 5.53 5.72
C ALA A 124 2.32 4.15 5.19
N SER A 125 2.58 3.18 6.06
CA SER A 125 2.91 1.80 5.65
C SER A 125 1.82 1.17 4.75
N SER A 126 0.56 1.52 5.00
CA SER A 126 -0.61 1.12 4.22
C SER A 126 -0.77 1.89 2.90
N ALA A 127 0.08 2.88 2.61
CA ALA A 127 0.02 3.64 1.38
C ALA A 127 0.07 2.70 0.18
N SER A 128 -0.99 2.76 -0.61
CA SER A 128 -1.17 2.06 -1.88
C SER A 128 -1.97 3.02 -2.74
N ARG A 129 -1.65 3.14 -4.04
CA ARG A 129 -2.63 3.75 -4.95
C ARG A 129 -3.79 2.77 -5.01
N THR A 130 -4.95 3.20 -4.53
CA THR A 130 -6.22 2.48 -4.69
C THR A 130 -6.39 2.10 -6.16
N LYS A 131 -6.15 0.84 -6.51
CA LYS A 131 -7.05 0.17 -7.43
C LYS A 131 -8.39 0.19 -6.67
N THR A 132 -9.36 0.94 -7.20
CA THR A 132 -10.72 1.19 -6.68
C THR A 132 -11.07 0.41 -5.41
N PRO A 133 -11.36 1.07 -4.27
CA PRO A 133 -11.48 0.37 -3.00
C PRO A 133 -12.71 -0.56 -2.97
N GLY A 134 -12.50 -1.84 -3.25
CA GLY A 134 -13.43 -2.92 -2.89
C GLY A 134 -13.64 -3.04 -1.36
N PHE A 135 -12.87 -2.30 -0.56
CA PHE A 135 -12.99 -2.22 0.89
C PHE A 135 -13.92 -1.10 1.40
N ALA A 136 -14.40 -0.18 0.54
CA ALA A 136 -15.39 0.82 0.93
C ALA A 136 -16.80 0.23 1.15
N PHE A 137 -17.06 -1.00 0.66
CA PHE A 137 -18.41 -1.59 0.70
C PHE A 137 -18.87 -2.01 2.10
N LYS A 138 -17.96 -2.34 3.04
CA LYS A 138 -18.37 -2.80 4.38
C LYS A 138 -18.76 -1.66 5.33
N TYR A 139 -18.17 -0.47 5.17
CA TYR A 139 -18.50 0.67 6.02
C TYR A 139 -19.75 1.42 5.51
N PHE A 140 -19.96 1.49 4.20
CA PHE A 140 -21.12 2.17 3.61
C PHE A 140 -22.44 1.38 3.76
N GLN A 141 -22.38 0.03 3.84
CA GLN A 141 -23.57 -0.78 4.07
C GLN A 141 -24.17 -0.59 5.48
N LYS A 142 -23.33 -0.23 6.46
CA LYS A 142 -23.79 0.06 7.83
C LYS A 142 -24.49 1.42 7.93
N ILE A 143 -24.07 2.42 7.13
CA ILE A 143 -24.69 3.76 7.12
C ILE A 143 -25.98 3.79 6.30
N SER A 144 -26.09 3.03 5.21
CA SER A 144 -27.31 2.96 4.38
C SER A 144 -28.52 2.35 5.11
N ARG A 145 -28.29 1.43 6.07
CA ARG A 145 -29.35 0.84 6.91
C ARG A 145 -30.00 1.83 7.90
N TYR A 146 -29.38 2.97 8.18
CA TYR A 146 -29.89 3.97 9.14
C TYR A 146 -30.54 5.20 8.50
N ARG A 147 -30.55 5.32 7.16
CA ARG A 147 -31.19 6.45 6.43
C ARG A 147 -32.43 6.08 5.62
N VAL A 148 -33.06 4.93 5.90
CA VAL A 148 -34.43 4.68 5.44
C VAL A 148 -35.38 5.43 6.37
N LEU A 149 -35.67 6.67 6.01
CA LEU A 149 -36.84 7.40 6.53
C LEU A 149 -38.10 6.54 6.36
N PRO A 150 -38.96 6.42 7.39
CA PRO A 150 -40.10 5.51 7.40
C PRO A 150 -41.20 5.83 6.36
N GLU A 151 -41.14 6.95 5.64
CA GLU A 151 -42.18 7.37 4.69
C GLU A 151 -42.17 6.68 3.31
N SER A 152 -41.11 5.97 2.93
CA SER A 152 -41.05 5.35 1.59
C SER A 152 -41.82 4.01 1.46
N ARG A 153 -42.40 3.49 2.56
CA ARG A 153 -43.19 2.24 2.54
C ARG A 153 -44.63 2.39 2.01
N GLN A 154 -45.08 3.60 1.67
CA GLN A 154 -46.45 3.83 1.16
C GLN A 154 -46.55 3.86 -0.39
N MET A 155 -45.44 3.98 -1.12
CA MET A 155 -45.48 4.04 -2.61
C MET A 155 -45.21 2.72 -3.35
N THR A 156 -45.14 1.57 -2.64
CA THR A 156 -45.01 0.24 -3.28
C THR A 156 -46.26 -0.64 -3.17
N LYS A 157 -47.36 -0.12 -2.63
CA LYS A 157 -48.66 -0.81 -2.60
C LYS A 157 -49.62 -0.39 -3.72
N LYS A 158 -49.39 0.77 -4.36
CA LYS A 158 -50.22 1.28 -5.49
C LYS A 158 -49.86 0.71 -6.86
N LEU A 159 -48.70 0.05 -7.02
CA LEU A 159 -48.26 -0.57 -8.28
C LEU A 159 -48.51 -2.09 -8.37
N ARG A 160 -49.14 -2.70 -7.35
CA ARG A 160 -49.54 -4.11 -7.35
C ARG A 160 -51.05 -4.36 -7.51
N HIS A 161 -51.81 -3.36 -7.98
CA HIS A 161 -53.25 -3.52 -8.27
C HIS A 161 -53.63 -3.32 -9.74
N SER A 162 -52.66 -3.15 -10.65
CA SER A 162 -52.92 -3.03 -12.10
C SER A 162 -52.43 -4.21 -12.94
N ARG A 163 -51.98 -5.31 -12.32
CA ARG A 163 -51.72 -6.60 -13.01
C ARG A 163 -52.83 -7.61 -12.71
N ALA A 164 -54.06 -7.22 -13.04
CA ALA A 164 -55.20 -8.13 -13.19
C ALA A 164 -56.05 -7.58 -14.33
N GLY A 165 -55.79 -8.07 -15.54
CA GLY A 165 -56.58 -7.72 -16.72
C GLY A 165 -55.78 -7.76 -18.02
N GLY A 166 -56.00 -8.80 -18.82
CA GLY A 166 -55.79 -8.74 -20.27
C GLY A 166 -54.48 -9.32 -20.80
N ASN A 167 -54.42 -10.64 -20.85
CA ASN A 167 -53.71 -11.34 -21.92
C ASN A 167 -54.70 -11.51 -23.08
N LEU A 168 -54.35 -11.07 -24.30
CA LEU A 168 -54.74 -11.72 -25.55
C LEU A 168 -54.05 -11.03 -26.75
N GLY A 169 -53.09 -11.74 -27.33
CA GLY A 169 -53.03 -11.88 -28.78
C GLY A 169 -51.97 -11.08 -29.55
N LEU A 170 -51.28 -11.83 -30.41
CA LEU A 170 -50.46 -11.46 -31.56
C LEU A 170 -48.99 -11.09 -31.31
N SER A 171 -48.02 -11.65 -32.03
CA SER A 171 -47.90 -12.90 -32.79
C SER A 171 -46.39 -12.99 -33.05
N ALA A 172 -45.80 -14.13 -32.70
CA ALA A 172 -44.38 -14.39 -32.87
C ALA A 172 -44.00 -14.57 -34.35
N GLN A 173 -42.76 -14.18 -34.66
CA GLN A 173 -42.09 -14.35 -35.93
C GLN A 173 -42.01 -15.82 -36.38
N LYS A 174 -42.50 -16.07 -37.60
CA LYS A 174 -41.77 -16.67 -38.74
C LYS A 174 -40.73 -17.77 -38.41
N LEU A 175 -41.15 -19.02 -38.58
CA LEU A 175 -40.34 -20.21 -38.92
C LEU A 175 -41.13 -20.88 -40.08
N ILE A 176 -40.73 -20.73 -41.35
CA ILE A 176 -39.96 -21.68 -42.17
C ILE A 176 -40.48 -23.12 -42.04
N GLY A 177 -41.07 -23.64 -43.12
CA GLY A 177 -41.42 -25.06 -43.32
C GLY A 177 -42.88 -25.29 -43.58
#